data_AF-A0A5B8VIZ2-F1
#
_entry.id   AF-A0A5B8VIZ2-F1
#
_cell.length_a   1.000
_cell.length_b   1.000
_cell.length_c   1.000
_cell.angle_alpha   90.00
_cell.angle_beta   90.00
_cell.angle_gamma   90.00
#
_symmetry.space_group_name_H-M   'P 1'
#
loop_
_entity.id
_entity.type
_entity.pdbx_description
1 polymer ?
#
loop_
_entity_poly.entity_id
_entity_poly.type
_entity_poly.pdbx_seq_one_letter_code
_entity_poly.pdbx_strand_id
1 'polypeptide(L)' 'MATYQFKTNIHCSGCIEKVTPFLQRIPTLESWEVNTENPDKILTVTGPEDAKINEAVTAQIKAAGYRIEPLD' A
#
# COMPACT_ATOMS: atom_id res chain seq x y z
N MET A 1 -2.02 6.68 -15.92
CA MET A 1 -1.57 6.42 -14.55
C MET A 1 -2.74 6.68 -13.63
N ALA A 2 -2.92 5.81 -12.65
CA ALA A 2 -3.99 5.88 -11.68
C ALA A 2 -3.40 5.79 -10.27
N THR A 3 -4.11 6.38 -9.33
CA THR A 3 -3.77 6.37 -7.92
C THR A 3 -4.81 5.53 -7.18
N TYR A 4 -4.33 4.64 -6.32
CA TYR A 4 -5.18 3.77 -5.51
C TYR A 4 -4.88 4.04 -4.05
N GLN A 5 -5.93 4.11 -3.22
CA GLN A 5 -5.80 4.41 -1.81
C GLN A 5 -6.35 3.26 -0.97
N PHE A 6 -5.69 3.03 0.16
CA PHE A 6 -6.06 1.97 1.08
C PHE A 6 -5.97 2.47 2.51
N LYS A 7 -6.93 2.08 3.33
CA LYS A 7 -6.86 2.17 4.77
C LYS A 7 -5.94 1.06 5.29
N THR A 8 -5.05 1.38 6.22
CA THR A 8 -4.12 0.39 6.79
C THR A 8 -3.99 0.51 8.31
N ASN A 9 -3.14 -0.32 8.93
CA ASN A 9 -2.70 -0.15 10.32
C ASN A 9 -1.19 0.11 10.45
N ILE A 10 -0.53 0.55 9.37
CA ILE A 10 0.90 0.88 9.33
C ILE A 10 1.09 2.26 9.95
N HIS A 11 1.69 2.35 11.14
CA HIS A 11 1.65 3.57 11.96
C HIS A 11 3.02 4.01 12.52
N CYS A 12 4.11 3.41 12.04
CA CYS A 12 5.46 3.69 12.54
C CYS A 12 6.50 3.60 11.43
N SER A 13 7.63 4.31 11.56
CA SER A 13 8.69 4.29 10.53
C SER A 13 9.23 2.89 10.29
N GLY A 14 9.49 2.11 11.35
CA GLY A 14 9.90 0.70 11.20
C GLY A 14 8.83 -0.19 10.57
N CYS A 15 7.55 0.19 10.68
CA CYS A 15 6.45 -0.50 10.03
C CYS A 15 6.50 -0.28 8.52
N ILE A 16 6.79 0.96 8.11
CA ILE A 16 7.00 1.35 6.71
C ILE A 16 8.21 0.62 6.12
N GLU A 17 9.34 0.59 6.84
CA GLU A 17 10.53 -0.15 6.42
C GLU A 17 10.24 -1.64 6.21
N LYS A 18 9.39 -2.24 7.05
CA LYS A 18 8.99 -3.65 6.91
C LYS A 18 8.12 -3.92 5.68
N VAL A 19 7.21 -3.01 5.29
CA VAL A 19 6.33 -3.20 4.13
C VAL A 19 7.00 -2.82 2.80
N THR A 20 7.99 -1.93 2.85
CA THR A 20 8.74 -1.45 1.67
C THR A 20 9.22 -2.57 0.75
N PRO A 21 9.94 -3.62 1.22
CA PRO A 21 10.39 -4.70 0.36
C PRO A 21 9.26 -5.58 -0.19
N PHE A 22 8.04 -5.52 0.35
CA PHE A 22 6.88 -6.22 -0.22
C PHE A 22 6.25 -5.42 -1.36
N LEU A 23 6.11 -4.10 -1.21
CA LEU A 23 5.60 -3.22 -2.26
C LEU A 23 6.56 -3.15 -3.46
N GLN A 24 7.88 -3.14 -3.22
CA GLN A 24 8.91 -3.21 -4.26
C GLN A 24 8.85 -4.48 -5.13
N ARG A 25 8.22 -5.56 -4.66
CA ARG A 25 8.03 -6.78 -5.46
C ARG A 25 6.93 -6.64 -6.50
N ILE A 26 6.16 -5.55 -6.50
CA ILE A 26 5.14 -5.26 -7.48
C ILE A 26 5.78 -4.37 -8.55
N PRO A 27 6.29 -4.94 -9.67
CA PRO A 27 7.08 -4.19 -10.65
C PRO A 27 6.27 -3.13 -11.40
N THR A 28 4.94 -3.20 -11.35
CA THR A 28 4.04 -2.24 -12.00
C THR A 28 3.78 -1.00 -11.14
N LEU A 29 4.17 -0.99 -9.86
CA LEU A 29 4.04 0.20 -9.03
C LEU A 29 5.16 1.20 -9.35
N GLU A 30 4.77 2.45 -9.51
CA GLU A 30 5.71 3.56 -9.73
C GLU A 30 6.12 4.19 -8.40
N SER A 31 5.18 4.35 -7.48
CA SER A 31 5.42 4.92 -6.16
C SER A 31 4.38 4.46 -5.13
N TRP A 32 4.75 4.54 -3.85
CA TRP A 32 3.85 4.37 -2.72
C TRP A 32 4.23 5.29 -1.57
N GLU A 33 3.24 5.69 -0.78
CA GLU A 33 3.41 6.49 0.43
C GLU A 33 2.42 6.05 1.50
N VAL A 34 2.87 6.01 2.76
CA VAL A 34 1.99 5.78 3.91
C VAL A 34 1.87 7.08 4.70
N ASN A 35 0.68 7.66 4.71
CA ASN A 35 0.35 8.80 5.56
C ASN A 35 0.01 8.30 6.97
N THR A 36 1.02 8.27 7.84
CA THR A 36 0.87 7.85 9.25
C THR A 36 0.22 8.91 10.15
N GLU A 37 0.18 10.17 9.71
CA GLU A 37 -0.48 11.26 10.42
C GLU A 37 -2.00 11.15 10.31
N ASN A 38 -2.51 10.61 9.20
CA ASN A 38 -3.92 10.33 9.04
C ASN A 38 -4.40 9.24 10.02
N PRO A 39 -5.53 9.41 10.74
CA PRO A 39 -6.06 8.41 11.67
C PRO A 39 -6.25 7.04 11.03
N ASP A 40 -6.63 7.00 9.74
CA ASP A 40 -6.87 5.78 8.96
C ASP A 40 -5.61 5.21 8.30
N LYS A 41 -4.44 5.84 8.50
CA LYS A 41 -3.13 5.36 8.03
C LYS A 41 -3.16 5.01 6.55
N ILE A 42 -3.37 6.02 5.72
CA ILE A 42 -3.65 5.85 4.30
C ILE A 42 -2.38 5.44 3.55
N LEU A 43 -2.43 4.29 2.88
CA LEU A 43 -1.45 3.91 1.87
C LEU A 43 -1.96 4.41 0.51
N THR A 44 -1.18 5.25 -0.15
CA THR A 44 -1.42 5.70 -1.52
C THR A 44 -0.40 5.04 -2.43
N VAL A 45 -0.85 4.42 -3.53
CA VAL A 45 0.03 3.83 -4.54
C VAL A 45 -0.29 4.39 -5.92
N THR A 46 0.73 4.54 -6.76
CA THR A 46 0.59 5.00 -8.14
C THR A 46 1.09 3.94 -9.10
N GLY A 47 0.36 3.73 -10.19
CA GLY A 47 0.75 2.79 -11.25
C GLY A 47 -0.16 2.87 -12.48
N PRO A 48 -0.11 1.88 -13.38
CA PRO A 48 -1.02 1.80 -14.52
C PRO A 48 -2.48 1.66 -14.07
N GLU A 49 -3.41 2.01 -14.95
CA GLU A 49 -4.82 1.71 -14.71
C GLU A 49 -5.04 0.20 -14.95
N ASP A 50 -5.02 -0.57 -13.86
CA ASP A 50 -5.10 -2.02 -13.88
C ASP A 50 -5.84 -2.50 -12.62
N ALA A 51 -6.95 -3.22 -12.82
CA ALA A 51 -7.76 -3.77 -11.74
C ALA A 51 -6.97 -4.69 -10.80
N LYS A 52 -5.85 -5.26 -11.25
CA LYS A 52 -5.00 -6.17 -10.47
C LYS A 52 -4.13 -5.46 -9.43
N ILE A 53 -3.96 -4.13 -9.50
CA ILE A 53 -3.14 -3.40 -8.53
C ILE A 53 -3.72 -3.53 -7.12
N ASN A 54 -5.04 -3.39 -6.99
CA ASN A 54 -5.72 -3.55 -5.71
C ASN A 54 -5.45 -4.92 -5.07
N GLU A 55 -5.58 -5.99 -5.85
CA GLU A 55 -5.32 -7.35 -5.39
C GLU A 55 -3.85 -7.58 -5.03
N ALA A 56 -2.93 -7.13 -5.89
CA ALA A 56 -1.49 -7.28 -5.69
C ALA A 56 -1.01 -6.56 -4.42
N VAL A 57 -1.40 -5.29 -4.23
CA VAL A 57 -1.05 -4.48 -3.06
C VAL A 57 -1.65 -5.09 -1.79
N THR A 58 -2.92 -5.47 -1.83
CA THR A 58 -3.61 -6.12 -0.71
C THR A 58 -2.89 -7.40 -0.27
N ALA A 59 -2.50 -8.24 -1.23
CA ALA A 59 -1.79 -9.49 -0.94
C ALA A 59 -0.41 -9.24 -0.31
N GLN A 60 0.35 -8.29 -0.83
CA GLN A 60 1.68 -7.95 -0.30
C GLN A 60 1.62 -7.38 1.12
N ILE A 61 0.69 -6.46 1.39
CA ILE A 61 0.54 -5.85 2.72
C ILE A 61 0.05 -6.87 3.76
N LYS A 62 -0.87 -7.77 3.39
CA LYS A 62 -1.27 -8.90 4.24
C LYS A 62 -0.11 -9.86 4.51
N ALA A 63 0.72 -10.15 3.50
CA ALA A 63 1.90 -11.00 3.67
C ALA A 63 2.96 -10.37 4.60
N ALA A 64 3.05 -9.04 4.65
CA ALA A 64 3.88 -8.31 5.61
C ALA A 64 3.32 -8.32 7.06
N GLY A 65 2.08 -8.81 7.24
CA GLY A 65 1.41 -8.94 8.54
C GLY A 65 0.54 -7.74 8.93
N TYR A 66 0.10 -6.92 7.96
CA TYR A 66 -0.69 -5.72 8.21
C TYR A 66 -2.12 -5.84 7.65
N ARG A 67 -3.03 -5.06 8.22
CA ARG A 67 -4.41 -4.92 7.73
C ARG A 67 -4.44 -3.88 6.62
N ILE A 68 -5.24 -4.14 5.61
CA ILE A 68 -5.42 -3.27 4.46
C ILE A 68 -6.83 -3.43 3.88
N GLU A 69 -7.45 -2.31 3.56
CA GLU A 69 -8.79 -2.24 2.98
C GLU A 69 -8.79 -1.16 1.88
N PRO A 70 -9.23 -1.47 0.65
CA PRO A 70 -9.36 -0.47 -0.41
C PRO A 70 -10.32 0.65 0.01
N LEU A 71 -10.00 1.87 -0.40
CA LEU A 71 -10.89 3.01 -0.32
C LEU A 71 -11.40 3.27 -1.74
N ASP A 72 -12.72 3.13 -1.93
CA ASP A 72 -13.44 3.54 -3.14
C ASP A 72 -13.29 5.05 -3.40
#